data_AF-A0A963VPW5-F1
#
_entry.id   AF-A0A963VPW5-F1
#
_cell.length_a   1.000
_cell.length_b   1.000
_cell.length_c   1.000
_cell.angle_alpha   90.00
_cell.angle_beta   90.00
_cell.angle_gamma   90.00
#
_symmetry.space_group_name_H-M   'P 1'
#
loop_
_entity.id
_entity.type
_entity.pdbx_description
1 polymer ?
#
loop_
_entity_poly.entity_id
_entity_poly.type
_entity_poly.pdbx_seq_one_letter_code
_entity_poly.pdbx_strand_id
1 'polypeptide(L)'
;AADGRSQGAIRAMQLEAEIRIDPAQRADRFVNDWQRLGQARQVMQRDGDTRGAQWLTSRMTDMAKRLERDAQVESLLRRRTRELGLEKELGRDLARDLAASITMERSRSIGMGL
;
A
#
# COMPACT_ATOMS: atom_id res chain seq x y z
N ALA A 1 5.53 -14.75 47.29
CA ALA A 1 6.24 -14.01 46.23
C ALA A 1 5.72 -14.45 44.85
N ALA A 2 4.81 -13.69 44.22
CA ALA A 2 4.37 -13.95 42.83
C ALA A 2 3.60 -12.75 42.17
N ASP A 3 3.74 -11.51 42.66
CA ASP A 3 2.85 -10.41 42.21
C ASP A 3 3.44 -9.51 41.10
N GLY A 4 4.74 -9.63 40.81
CA GLY A 4 5.44 -8.76 39.83
C GLY A 4 5.42 -9.23 38.37
N ARG A 5 4.94 -10.45 38.07
CA ARG A 5 5.00 -11.02 36.70
C ARG A 5 3.74 -10.76 35.87
N SER A 6 2.61 -10.54 36.53
CA SER A 6 1.29 -10.32 35.92
C SER A 6 1.18 -8.95 35.27
N GLN A 7 1.71 -7.89 35.89
CA GLN A 7 1.68 -6.54 35.32
C GLN A 7 2.58 -6.37 34.08
N GLY A 8 3.73 -7.06 34.05
CA GLY A 8 4.61 -7.09 32.87
C GLY A 8 3.99 -7.81 31.68
N ALA A 9 3.30 -8.94 31.94
CA ALA A 9 2.59 -9.69 30.90
C ALA A 9 1.42 -8.89 30.30
N ILE A 10 0.66 -8.15 31.11
CA ILE A 10 -0.47 -7.34 30.63
C ILE A 10 0.00 -6.14 29.78
N ARG A 11 1.11 -5.49 30.14
CA ARG A 11 1.71 -4.43 29.30
C ARG A 11 2.26 -4.96 27.99
N ALA A 12 2.89 -6.14 27.98
CA ALA A 12 3.37 -6.76 26.74
C ALA A 12 2.20 -7.15 25.81
N MET A 13 1.08 -7.61 26.38
CA MET A 13 -0.14 -7.92 25.60
C MET A 13 -0.82 -6.68 25.02
N GLN A 14 -0.81 -5.53 25.71
CA GLN A 14 -1.30 -4.27 25.15
C GLN A 14 -0.37 -3.72 24.06
N LEU A 15 0.95 -3.87 24.23
CA LEU A 15 1.93 -3.54 23.20
C LEU A 15 1.75 -4.41 21.95
N GLU A 16 1.46 -5.71 22.10
CA GLU A 16 1.04 -6.58 20.99
C GLU A 16 -0.32 -6.20 20.40
N ALA A 17 -1.28 -5.73 21.20
CA ALA A 17 -2.59 -5.31 20.72
C ALA A 17 -2.51 -4.03 19.86
N GLU A 18 -1.61 -3.09 20.17
CA GLU A 18 -1.30 -1.92 19.33
C GLU A 18 -0.50 -2.30 18.06
N ILE A 19 0.33 -3.35 18.10
CA ILE A 19 0.94 -3.97 16.89
C ILE A 19 -0.15 -4.62 15.99
N ARG A 20 -1.31 -4.97 16.57
CA ARG A 20 -2.49 -5.60 15.96
C ARG A 20 -3.65 -4.62 15.68
N ILE A 21 -3.45 -3.49 15.00
CA ILE A 21 -4.52 -3.13 14.02
C ILE A 21 -4.49 -4.30 13.04
N ASP A 22 -5.53 -5.13 13.06
CA ASP A 22 -5.55 -6.42 12.36
C ASP A 22 -4.86 -6.32 10.99
N PRO A 23 -3.81 -7.13 10.72
CA PRO A 23 -3.04 -7.00 9.49
C PRO A 23 -3.91 -7.19 8.25
N ALA A 24 -5.03 -7.92 8.34
CA ALA A 24 -6.02 -7.97 7.26
C ALA A 24 -6.74 -6.63 7.10
N GLN A 25 -7.18 -5.98 8.18
CA GLN A 25 -7.77 -4.63 8.08
C GLN A 25 -6.79 -3.60 7.52
N ARG A 26 -5.49 -3.70 7.86
CA ARG A 26 -4.46 -2.84 7.24
C ARG A 26 -4.29 -3.13 5.76
N ALA A 27 -4.31 -4.40 5.36
CA ALA A 27 -4.28 -4.80 3.96
C ALA A 27 -5.53 -4.32 3.20
N ASP A 28 -6.72 -4.46 3.78
CA ASP A 28 -7.98 -3.98 3.19
C ASP A 28 -7.96 -2.47 2.98
N ARG A 29 -7.52 -1.72 4.01
CA ARG A 29 -7.34 -0.26 3.90
C ARG A 29 -6.31 0.09 2.85
N PHE A 30 -5.19 -0.64 2.78
CA PHE A 30 -4.17 -0.44 1.75
C PHE A 30 -4.75 -0.59 0.34
N VAL A 31 -5.50 -1.68 0.07
CA VAL A 31 -6.14 -1.91 -1.24
C VAL A 31 -7.11 -0.78 -1.56
N ASN A 32 -7.96 -0.39 -0.60
CA ASN A 32 -8.95 0.67 -0.80
C ASN A 32 -8.30 2.02 -1.12
N ASP A 33 -7.33 2.45 -0.32
CA ASP A 33 -6.60 3.71 -0.53
C ASP A 33 -5.83 3.67 -1.87
N TRP A 34 -5.21 2.54 -2.20
CA TRP A 34 -4.47 2.37 -3.45
C TRP A 34 -5.37 2.53 -4.67
N GLN A 35 -6.51 1.83 -4.70
CA GLN A 35 -7.47 1.91 -5.79
C GLN A 35 -8.05 3.33 -5.91
N ARG A 36 -8.42 3.95 -4.79
CA ARG A 36 -8.97 5.31 -4.76
C ARG A 36 -7.97 6.34 -5.29
N LEU A 37 -6.70 6.26 -4.88
CA LEU A 37 -5.65 7.15 -5.38
C LEU A 37 -5.37 6.91 -6.87
N GLY A 38 -5.36 5.65 -7.32
CA GLY A 38 -5.21 5.30 -8.73
C GLY A 38 -6.32 5.88 -9.61
N GLN A 39 -7.58 5.73 -9.19
CA GLN A 39 -8.73 6.31 -9.89
C GLN A 39 -8.67 7.84 -9.92
N ALA A 40 -8.40 8.47 -8.78
CA ALA A 40 -8.26 9.93 -8.69
C ALA A 40 -7.13 10.42 -9.60
N ARG A 41 -6.00 9.70 -9.66
CA ARG A 41 -4.88 10.02 -10.54
C ARG A 41 -5.29 9.97 -12.01
N GLN A 42 -6.01 8.93 -12.42
CA GLN A 42 -6.48 8.80 -13.80
C GLN A 42 -7.44 9.95 -14.17
N VAL A 43 -8.31 10.36 -13.25
CA VAL A 43 -9.18 11.53 -13.46
C VAL A 43 -8.34 12.80 -13.66
N MET A 44 -7.37 13.07 -12.77
CA MET A 44 -6.48 14.24 -12.87
C MET A 44 -5.66 14.23 -14.18
N GLN A 45 -5.17 13.07 -14.61
CA GLN A 45 -4.47 12.93 -15.89
C GLN A 45 -5.38 13.26 -17.08
N ARG A 46 -6.63 12.80 -17.07
CA ARG A 46 -7.62 13.06 -18.13
C ARG A 46 -8.05 14.52 -18.17
N ASP A 47 -8.10 15.18 -17.02
CA ASP A 47 -8.40 16.62 -16.91
C ASP A 47 -7.20 17.51 -17.29
N GLY A 48 -6.01 16.92 -17.49
CA GLY A 48 -4.78 17.64 -17.77
C GLY A 48 -4.06 18.20 -16.53
N ASP A 49 -4.58 17.95 -15.32
CA ASP A 49 -3.92 18.30 -14.06
C ASP A 49 -2.77 17.34 -13.75
N THR A 50 -1.64 17.60 -14.41
CA THR A 50 -0.40 16.87 -14.21
C THR A 50 0.19 17.07 -12.81
N ARG A 51 -0.07 18.20 -12.16
CA ARG A 51 0.44 18.48 -10.80
C ARG A 51 -0.34 17.68 -9.76
N GLY A 52 -1.67 17.66 -9.85
CA GLY A 52 -2.54 16.82 -9.02
C GLY A 52 -2.25 15.34 -9.22
N ALA A 53 -2.10 14.88 -10.47
CA ALA A 53 -1.71 13.50 -10.77
C ALA A 53 -0.35 13.12 -10.18
N GLN A 54 0.62 14.03 -10.19
CA GLN A 54 1.94 13.81 -9.59
C GLN A 54 1.88 13.76 -8.07
N TRP A 55 1.08 14.62 -7.43
CA TRP A 55 0.86 14.57 -5.98
C TRP A 55 0.25 13.24 -5.53
N LEU A 56 -0.75 12.74 -6.26
CA LEU A 56 -1.36 11.43 -5.99
C LEU A 56 -0.36 10.28 -6.21
N THR A 57 0.47 10.38 -7.26
CA THR A 57 1.56 9.43 -7.53
C THR A 57 2.56 9.35 -6.36
N SER A 58 2.93 10.50 -5.79
CA SER A 58 3.80 10.54 -4.60
C SER A 58 3.15 9.85 -3.40
N ARG A 59 1.85 10.07 -3.16
CA ARG A 59 1.10 9.39 -2.08
C ARG A 59 1.08 7.86 -2.25
N MET A 60 0.84 7.38 -3.46
CA MET A 60 0.91 5.94 -3.74
C MET A 60 2.34 5.39 -3.55
N THR A 61 3.36 6.17 -3.88
CA THR A 61 4.77 5.78 -3.66
C THR A 61 5.11 5.68 -2.17
N ASP A 62 4.63 6.61 -1.36
CA ASP A 62 4.76 6.54 0.10
C ASP A 62 4.04 5.33 0.70
N MET A 63 2.89 4.94 0.15
CA MET A 63 2.20 3.71 0.56
C MET A 63 3.06 2.48 0.24
N ALA A 64 3.60 2.37 -0.98
CA ALA A 64 4.48 1.27 -1.35
C ALA A 64 5.71 1.18 -0.42
N LYS A 65 6.35 2.31 -0.07
CA LYS A 65 7.47 2.34 0.89
C LYS A 65 7.10 1.87 2.30
N ARG A 66 5.88 2.19 2.76
CA ARG A 66 5.39 1.70 4.05
C ARG A 66 5.15 0.19 4.03
N LEU A 67 4.75 -0.35 2.88
CA LEU A 67 4.57 -1.78 2.70
C LEU A 67 5.88 -2.57 2.83
N GLU A 68 7.01 -2.02 2.36
CA GLU A 68 8.35 -2.63 2.54
C GLU A 68 8.69 -2.90 4.03
N ARG A 69 8.04 -2.17 4.95
CA ARG A 69 8.26 -2.29 6.40
C ARG A 69 7.19 -3.13 7.11
N ASP A 70 6.14 -3.58 6.42
CA ASP A 70 5.02 -4.36 6.98
C ASP A 70 4.89 -5.70 6.25
N ALA A 71 5.80 -6.63 6.56
CA ALA A 71 5.88 -7.95 5.94
C ALA A 71 4.59 -8.77 6.11
N GLN A 72 3.83 -8.55 7.18
CA GLN A 72 2.54 -9.23 7.40
C GLN A 72 1.49 -8.75 6.39
N VAL A 73 1.37 -7.42 6.20
CA VAL A 73 0.48 -6.84 5.19
C VAL A 73 0.94 -7.21 3.79
N GLU A 74 2.24 -7.18 3.51
CA GLU A 74 2.77 -7.59 2.19
C GLU A 74 2.37 -9.02 1.82
N SER A 75 2.49 -9.96 2.76
CA SER A 75 2.10 -11.36 2.55
C SER A 75 0.61 -11.50 2.22
N LEU A 76 -0.25 -10.71 2.86
CA LEU A 76 -1.69 -10.70 2.60
C LEU A 76 -2.01 -10.09 1.23
N LEU A 77 -1.37 -8.98 0.89
CA LEU A 77 -1.56 -8.29 -0.39
C LEU A 77 -1.03 -9.10 -1.58
N ARG A 78 0.00 -9.95 -1.39
CA ARG A 78 0.49 -10.86 -2.44
C ARG A 78 -0.57 -11.81 -2.98
N ARG A 79 -1.60 -12.14 -2.19
CA ARG A 79 -2.73 -12.96 -2.64
C ARG A 79 -3.80 -12.15 -3.39
N ARG A 80 -3.70 -10.82 -3.34
CA ARG A 80 -4.69 -9.84 -3.80
C ARG A 80 -4.12 -8.88 -4.85
N THR A 81 -3.06 -9.28 -5.54
CA THR A 81 -2.31 -8.43 -6.46
C THR A 81 -3.12 -7.96 -7.65
N ARG A 82 -4.09 -8.76 -8.08
CA ARG A 82 -5.10 -8.37 -9.09
C ARG A 82 -5.93 -7.17 -8.65
N GLU A 83 -6.25 -7.06 -7.35
CA GLU A 83 -6.99 -5.91 -6.80
C GLU A 83 -6.13 -4.64 -6.79
N LEU A 84 -4.81 -4.79 -6.78
CA LEU A 84 -3.85 -3.69 -6.86
C LEU A 84 -3.51 -3.29 -8.31
N GLY A 85 -4.12 -3.95 -9.31
CA GLY A 85 -3.85 -3.72 -10.73
C GLY A 85 -2.56 -4.39 -11.24
N LEU A 86 -2.04 -5.38 -10.52
CA LEU A 86 -0.86 -6.15 -10.93
C LEU A 86 -1.31 -7.46 -11.59
N GLU A 87 -1.13 -7.57 -12.91
CA GLU A 87 -1.84 -8.60 -13.70
C GLU A 87 -1.15 -9.96 -13.82
N LYS A 88 0.16 -10.14 -13.61
CA LYS A 88 0.78 -11.49 -13.69
C LYS A 88 2.23 -11.63 -13.21
N GLU A 89 3.05 -10.58 -13.27
CA GLU A 89 4.48 -10.71 -12.96
C GLU A 89 4.78 -10.05 -11.62
N LEU A 90 4.60 -10.81 -10.55
CA LEU A 90 5.09 -10.44 -9.23
C LEU A 90 6.55 -10.86 -9.15
N GLY A 91 7.41 -9.88 -8.90
CA GLY A 91 8.76 -10.14 -8.49
C GLY A 91 8.83 -10.70 -7.07
N ARG A 92 10.07 -10.79 -6.58
CA ARG A 92 10.35 -11.23 -5.21
C ARG A 92 9.90 -10.21 -4.16
N ASP A 93 9.50 -8.99 -4.54
CA ASP A 93 9.20 -7.85 -3.66
C ASP A 93 7.98 -7.06 -4.15
N LEU A 94 6.83 -7.21 -3.47
CA LEU A 94 5.56 -6.63 -3.91
C LEU A 94 5.57 -5.10 -3.85
N ALA A 95 6.23 -4.51 -2.85
CA ALA A 95 6.32 -3.07 -2.73
C ALA A 95 7.08 -2.45 -3.91
N ARG A 96 8.15 -3.10 -4.38
CA ARG A 96 8.88 -2.70 -5.58
C ARG A 96 8.03 -2.84 -6.84
N ASP A 97 7.28 -3.94 -6.98
CA ASP A 97 6.36 -4.13 -8.11
C ASP A 97 5.26 -3.05 -8.14
N LEU A 98 4.71 -2.70 -6.98
CA LEU A 98 3.75 -1.60 -6.83
C LEU A 98 4.35 -0.26 -7.26
N ALA A 99 5.56 0.08 -6.80
CA ALA A 99 6.24 1.30 -7.20
C ALA A 99 6.54 1.36 -8.72
N ALA A 100 6.91 0.21 -9.30
CA ALA A 100 7.13 0.10 -10.73
C ALA A 100 5.84 0.30 -11.54
N SER A 101 4.71 -0.27 -11.09
CA SER A 101 3.41 -0.13 -11.76
C SER A 101 2.93 1.32 -11.85
N ILE A 102 3.11 2.11 -10.78
CA ILE A 102 2.79 3.53 -10.73
C ILE A 102 3.58 4.29 -11.81
N THR A 103 4.87 3.97 -11.94
CA THR A 103 5.80 4.64 -12.85
C THR A 103 5.54 4.28 -14.31
N MET A 104 5.23 3.00 -14.58
CA MET A 104 4.89 2.54 -15.93
C MET A 104 3.57 3.12 -16.45
N GLU A 105 2.56 3.29 -15.59
CA GLU A 105 1.30 3.93 -15.98
C GLU A 105 1.50 5.41 -16.35
N ARG A 106 2.41 6.12 -15.67
CA ARG A 106 2.80 7.48 -16.04
C ARG A 106 3.34 7.53 -17.48
N SER A 107 4.18 6.58 -17.88
CA SER A 107 4.71 6.51 -19.25
C SER A 107 3.62 6.27 -20.30
N ARG A 108 2.61 5.43 -19.99
CA ARG A 108 1.47 5.20 -20.89
C ARG A 108 0.58 6.44 -21.04
N SER A 109 0.37 7.20 -19.97
CA SER A 109 -0.46 8.42 -20.03
C SER A 109 0.15 9.55 -20.88
N ILE A 110 1.48 9.60 -21.03
CA ILE A 110 2.16 10.65 -21.82
C ILE A 110 2.17 10.30 -23.32
N GLY A 111 1.93 9.03 -23.70
CA GLY A 111 1.96 8.58 -25.09
C GLY A 111 0.63 8.60 -25.85
N MET A 112 -0.51 8.86 -25.19
CA MET A 112 -1.84 8.90 -25.82
C MET A 112 -2.33 10.33 -26.01
N GLY A 113 -1.59 11.10 -26.81
CA GLY A 113 -1.94 12.45 -27.22
C GLY A 113 -1.35 12.74 -28.59
N LEU A 114 -1.80 12.00 -29.60
CA LEU A 114 -1.64 12.30 -31.02
C LEU A 114 -2.98 12.04 -31.73
#